data_AF-A0A924I447-F1
#
_entry.id   AF-A0A924I447-F1
#
_cell.length_a   1.000
_cell.length_b   1.000
_cell.length_c   1.000
_cell.angle_alpha   90.00
_cell.angle_beta   90.00
_cell.angle_gamma   90.00
#
_symmetry.space_group_name_H-M   'P 1'
#
loop_
_entity.id
_entity.type
_entity.pdbx_description
1 polymer ?
#
loop_
_entity_poly.entity_id
_entity_poly.type
_entity_poly.pdbx_seq_one_letter_code
_entity_poly.pdbx_strand_id
1 'polypeptide(L)'
;MSEFRPSRAILELAPDFFDPVAPADFPQTILRFRNDRAAAQIGLDSLSDTDWLRHFGRFEALPGSLETPLALRYHGHQFRTYNPDLGDGRGFLFAQCFDNQDRLMDLGTKGSGSTPWSRAGDGRLTLKGAVREILATEMLEAL
;
A
#
# COMPACT_ATOMS: atom_id res chain seq x y z
N MET A 1 -7.15 -1.85 -23.35
CA MET A 1 -6.87 -1.39 -21.97
C MET A 1 -7.22 -2.54 -21.05
N SER A 2 -6.37 -2.85 -20.08
CA SER A 2 -6.69 -3.89 -19.09
C SER A 2 -7.77 -3.34 -18.16
N GLU A 3 -8.77 -4.15 -17.83
CA GLU A 3 -9.76 -3.79 -16.81
C GLU A 3 -9.18 -4.00 -15.41
N PHE A 4 -9.55 -3.15 -14.45
CA PHE A 4 -9.21 -3.37 -13.04
C PHE A 4 -9.98 -4.58 -12.51
N ARG A 5 -9.26 -5.58 -12.00
CA ARG A 5 -9.84 -6.83 -11.47
C ARG A 5 -9.64 -6.90 -9.96
N PRO A 6 -10.58 -6.39 -9.15
CA PRO A 6 -10.40 -6.34 -7.71
C PRO A 6 -10.35 -7.73 -7.08
N SER A 7 -9.68 -7.82 -5.93
CA SER A 7 -9.65 -9.00 -5.07
C SER A 7 -9.79 -8.59 -3.61
N ARG A 8 -10.20 -9.57 -2.79
CA ARG A 8 -10.28 -9.49 -1.33
C ARG A 8 -9.65 -10.73 -0.68
N ALA A 9 -8.77 -11.42 -1.39
CA ALA A 9 -8.24 -12.72 -1.01
C ALA A 9 -7.59 -12.75 0.39
N ILE A 10 -7.01 -11.64 0.85
CA ILE A 10 -6.46 -11.52 2.21
C ILE A 10 -7.52 -11.81 3.29
N LEU A 11 -8.80 -11.49 3.02
CA LEU A 11 -9.91 -11.73 3.95
C LEU A 11 -10.29 -13.21 4.07
N GLU A 12 -9.76 -14.08 3.20
CA GLU A 12 -9.93 -15.54 3.32
C GLU A 12 -9.02 -16.13 4.42
N LEU A 13 -8.01 -15.36 4.87
CA LEU A 13 -7.19 -15.72 6.01
C LEU A 13 -7.93 -15.51 7.34
N ALA A 14 -7.39 -16.07 8.42
CA ALA A 14 -7.91 -15.83 9.75
C ALA A 14 -7.79 -14.33 10.14
N PRO A 15 -8.68 -13.80 10.98
CA PRO A 15 -8.60 -12.42 11.46
C PRO A 15 -7.28 -12.10 12.19
N ASP A 16 -6.56 -13.12 12.66
CA ASP A 16 -5.30 -12.95 13.39
C ASP A 16 -4.12 -12.50 12.52
N PHE A 17 -4.27 -12.42 11.20
CA PHE A 17 -3.20 -12.00 10.29
C PHE A 17 -3.12 -10.48 10.07
N PHE A 18 -4.15 -9.73 10.47
CA PHE A 18 -4.22 -8.30 10.19
C PHE A 18 -5.10 -7.53 11.19
N ASP A 19 -4.93 -6.21 11.21
CA ASP A 19 -5.78 -5.28 11.95
C ASP A 19 -6.38 -4.25 10.99
N PRO A 20 -7.71 -4.02 11.02
CA PRO A 20 -8.30 -2.90 10.30
C PRO A 20 -7.77 -1.57 10.82
N VAL A 21 -7.34 -0.67 9.92
CA VAL A 21 -6.75 0.62 10.30
C VAL A 21 -7.29 1.76 9.45
N ALA A 22 -7.20 2.97 10.00
CA ALA A 22 -7.52 4.20 9.30
C ALA A 22 -6.23 4.87 8.77
N PRO A 23 -6.27 5.47 7.58
CA PRO A 23 -5.18 6.29 7.09
C PRO A 23 -5.02 7.56 7.93
N ALA A 24 -3.81 8.11 7.97
CA ALA A 24 -3.59 9.46 8.45
C ALA A 24 -4.24 10.48 7.51
N ASP A 25 -4.85 11.50 8.10
CA ASP A 25 -5.28 12.68 7.35
C ASP A 25 -4.08 13.60 7.11
N PHE A 26 -3.86 13.92 5.83
CA PHE A 26 -2.84 14.87 5.39
C PHE A 26 -3.51 16.18 4.98
N PRO A 27 -2.96 17.34 5.36
CA PRO A 27 -3.56 18.62 5.00
C PRO A 27 -3.61 18.84 3.47
N GLN A 28 -2.69 18.23 2.73
CA GLN A 28 -2.62 18.30 1.27
C GLN A 28 -2.16 16.97 0.67
N THR A 29 -2.71 16.65 -0.51
CA THR A 29 -2.34 15.48 -1.32
C THR A 29 -1.88 15.99 -2.68
N ILE A 30 -0.59 15.87 -2.99
CA ILE A 30 0.01 16.37 -4.24
C ILE A 30 0.66 15.20 -4.96
N LEU A 31 0.22 14.91 -6.18
CA LEU A 31 0.84 13.89 -7.02
C LEU A 31 2.20 14.39 -7.50
N ARG A 32 3.27 13.69 -7.12
CA ARG A 32 4.65 13.99 -7.56
C ARG A 32 5.15 13.05 -8.65
N PHE A 33 4.69 11.81 -8.59
CA PHE A 33 5.06 10.75 -9.51
C PHE A 33 3.97 9.67 -9.50
N ARG A 34 3.68 9.12 -10.66
CA ARG A 34 2.86 7.94 -10.88
C ARG A 34 3.59 7.07 -11.90
N ASN A 35 3.73 5.77 -11.61
CA ASN A 35 4.24 4.84 -12.61
C ASN A 35 3.07 4.39 -13.50
N ASP A 36 2.90 5.05 -14.65
CA ASP A 36 1.81 4.76 -15.59
C ASP A 36 1.93 3.34 -16.18
N ARG A 37 3.15 2.82 -16.35
CA ARG A 37 3.37 1.44 -16.82
C ARG A 37 2.84 0.43 -15.81
N ALA A 38 3.15 0.61 -14.52
CA ALA A 38 2.66 -0.26 -13.45
C ALA A 38 1.14 -0.11 -13.29
N ALA A 39 0.60 1.11 -13.38
CA ALA A 39 -0.84 1.34 -13.35
C ALA A 39 -1.57 0.61 -14.48
N ALA A 40 -1.01 0.59 -15.69
CA ALA A 40 -1.59 -0.13 -16.84
C ALA A 40 -1.62 -1.65 -16.66
N GLN A 41 -0.64 -2.22 -15.93
CA GLN A 41 -0.61 -3.66 -15.64
C GLN A 41 -1.79 -4.11 -14.76
N ILE A 42 -2.31 -3.22 -13.92
CA ILE A 42 -3.43 -3.48 -13.02
C ILE A 42 -4.74 -2.80 -13.47
N GLY A 43 -4.77 -2.16 -14.64
CA GLY A 43 -5.97 -1.54 -15.21
C GLY A 43 -6.40 -0.23 -14.54
N LEU A 44 -5.46 0.54 -13.98
CA LEU A 44 -5.70 1.85 -13.33
C LEU A 44 -5.10 3.04 -14.09
N ASP A 45 -4.53 2.83 -15.28
CA ASP A 45 -3.90 3.87 -16.11
C ASP A 45 -4.87 4.94 -16.61
N SER A 46 -6.16 4.61 -16.68
CA SER A 46 -7.21 5.55 -17.10
C SER A 46 -7.71 6.48 -15.98
N LEU A 47 -7.26 6.29 -14.73
CA LEU A 47 -7.67 7.17 -13.64
C LEU A 47 -7.17 8.60 -13.87
N SER A 48 -8.06 9.56 -13.70
CA SER A 48 -7.67 10.97 -13.64
C SER A 48 -6.78 11.24 -12.42
N ASP A 49 -5.99 12.31 -12.44
CA ASP A 49 -5.21 12.71 -11.27
C ASP A 49 -6.11 12.97 -10.04
N THR A 50 -7.33 13.47 -10.25
CA THR A 50 -8.30 13.66 -9.17
C THR A 50 -8.72 12.33 -8.55
N ASP A 51 -9.07 11.33 -9.36
CA ASP A 51 -9.44 10.00 -8.87
C ASP A 51 -8.23 9.29 -8.24
N TRP A 52 -7.04 9.47 -8.81
CA TRP A 52 -5.80 8.96 -8.27
C TRP A 52 -5.53 9.52 -6.87
N LEU A 53 -5.69 10.82 -6.67
CA LEU A 53 -5.54 11.45 -5.36
C LEU A 53 -6.64 11.02 -4.37
N ARG A 54 -7.86 10.74 -4.86
CA ARG A 54 -8.94 10.18 -4.03
C ARG A 54 -8.56 8.79 -3.49
N HIS A 55 -8.09 7.90 -4.35
CA HIS A 55 -7.77 6.52 -3.95
C HIS A 55 -6.39 6.37 -3.29
N PHE A 56 -5.35 7.01 -3.80
CA PHE A 56 -3.97 6.83 -3.30
C PHE A 56 -3.48 7.97 -2.39
N GLY A 57 -4.21 9.08 -2.31
CA GLY A 57 -3.91 10.19 -1.38
C GLY A 57 -4.86 10.25 -0.19
N ARG A 58 -6.14 9.87 -0.37
CA ARG A 58 -7.17 9.85 0.69
C ARG A 58 -7.59 8.44 1.09
N PHE A 59 -7.14 7.42 0.37
CA PHE A 59 -7.46 6.02 0.65
C PHE A 59 -8.96 5.73 0.66
N GLU A 60 -9.72 6.39 -0.21
CA GLU A 60 -11.06 5.94 -0.54
C GLU A 60 -10.98 4.59 -1.25
N ALA A 61 -11.75 3.61 -0.80
CA ALA A 61 -11.67 2.23 -1.30
C ALA A 61 -11.82 2.15 -2.83
N LEU A 62 -11.02 1.29 -3.46
CA LEU A 62 -11.21 0.93 -4.85
C LEU A 62 -12.43 -0.02 -4.98
N PRO A 63 -13.38 0.22 -5.90
CA PRO A 63 -14.57 -0.59 -6.05
C PRO A 63 -14.27 -2.09 -6.16
N GLY A 64 -14.99 -2.89 -5.38
CA GLY A 64 -14.84 -4.35 -5.35
C GLY A 64 -13.61 -4.86 -4.58
N SER A 65 -12.63 -4.02 -4.25
CA SER A 65 -11.47 -4.38 -3.42
C SER A 65 -11.79 -4.24 -1.93
N LEU A 66 -10.78 -3.97 -1.10
CA LEU A 66 -10.91 -3.80 0.35
C LEU A 66 -11.64 -2.50 0.71
N GLU A 67 -12.63 -2.59 1.59
CA GLU A 67 -13.39 -1.43 2.10
C GLU A 67 -12.65 -0.70 3.22
N THR A 68 -11.78 -1.40 3.94
CA THR A 68 -10.97 -0.86 5.03
C THR A 68 -9.53 -1.34 4.86
N PRO A 69 -8.52 -0.46 4.96
CA PRO A 69 -7.14 -0.86 4.93
C PRO A 69 -6.75 -1.77 6.09
N LEU A 70 -5.77 -2.64 5.85
CA LEU A 70 -5.36 -3.67 6.80
C LEU A 70 -3.87 -3.55 7.12
N ALA A 71 -3.51 -3.37 8.38
CA ALA A 71 -2.12 -3.46 8.83
C ALA A 71 -1.80 -4.94 9.10
N LEU A 72 -0.82 -5.49 8.38
CA LEU A 72 -0.46 -6.90 8.52
C LEU A 72 0.38 -7.14 9.78
N ARG A 73 0.15 -8.28 10.42
CA ARG A 73 0.91 -8.74 11.59
C ARG A 73 2.07 -9.61 11.13
N TYR A 74 3.25 -9.39 11.69
CA TYR A 74 4.41 -10.25 11.46
C TYR A 74 5.42 -10.10 12.59
N HIS A 75 6.40 -10.99 12.63
CA HIS A 75 7.51 -10.93 13.57
C HIS A 75 8.82 -11.14 12.81
N GLY A 76 9.96 -10.95 13.45
CA GLY A 76 11.22 -11.14 12.74
C GLY A 76 12.46 -10.96 13.57
N HIS A 77 13.59 -11.39 13.02
CA HIS A 77 14.89 -11.16 13.62
C HIS A 77 15.45 -9.81 13.16
N GLN A 78 15.66 -8.90 14.10
CA GLN A 78 16.31 -7.61 13.86
C GLN A 78 17.69 -7.64 14.50
N PHE A 79 18.74 -7.47 13.69
CA PHE A 79 20.12 -7.52 14.16
C PHE A 79 20.45 -8.78 14.99
N ARG A 80 19.97 -9.95 14.52
CA ARG A 80 20.11 -11.27 15.15
C ARG A 80 19.30 -11.49 16.44
N THR A 81 18.48 -10.54 16.86
CA THR A 81 17.57 -10.70 18.00
C THR A 81 16.15 -10.90 17.50
N TYR A 82 15.46 -11.92 18.01
CA TYR A 82 14.05 -12.14 17.70
C TYR A 82 13.19 -11.04 18.33
N ASN A 83 12.32 -10.44 17.51
CA ASN A 83 11.30 -9.51 17.95
C ASN A 83 9.91 -10.10 17.60
N PRO A 84 9.14 -10.52 18.61
CA PRO A 84 7.78 -11.03 18.40
C PRO A 84 6.78 -9.94 17.99
N ASP A 85 7.09 -8.67 18.25
CA ASP A 85 6.16 -7.55 18.16
C ASP A 85 6.54 -6.62 17.01
N LEU A 86 6.39 -7.11 15.78
CA LEU A 86 6.45 -6.32 14.55
C LEU A 86 5.09 -6.34 13.83
N GLY A 87 5.03 -5.65 12.70
CA GLY A 87 3.83 -5.51 11.88
C GLY A 87 3.99 -4.28 11.00
N ASP A 88 2.98 -4.01 10.19
CA ASP A 88 2.94 -2.83 9.33
C ASP A 88 2.84 -1.54 10.16
N GLY A 89 3.99 -1.06 10.65
CA GLY A 89 4.05 0.06 11.60
C GLY A 89 3.98 1.46 10.99
N ARG A 90 3.92 1.59 9.66
CA ARG A 90 3.87 2.89 8.97
C ARG A 90 3.18 2.80 7.61
N GLY A 91 2.23 1.90 7.47
CA GLY A 91 1.62 1.54 6.21
C GLY A 91 0.56 0.49 6.44
N PHE A 92 -0.06 0.04 5.36
CA PHE A 92 -1.09 -0.98 5.37
C PHE A 92 -1.31 -1.49 3.95
N LEU A 93 -1.91 -2.67 3.84
CA LEU A 93 -2.54 -3.15 2.62
C LEU A 93 -3.80 -2.33 2.37
N PHE A 94 -3.80 -1.52 1.31
CA PHE A 94 -4.94 -0.68 0.96
C PHE A 94 -5.96 -1.41 0.08
N ALA A 95 -5.48 -2.18 -0.89
CA ALA A 95 -6.32 -2.88 -1.85
C ALA A 95 -5.58 -4.10 -2.42
N GLN A 96 -6.34 -5.05 -2.95
CA GLN A 96 -5.83 -6.16 -3.75
C GLN A 96 -6.51 -6.21 -5.11
N CYS A 97 -5.78 -6.66 -6.12
CA CYS A 97 -6.28 -6.85 -7.48
C CYS A 97 -5.46 -7.91 -8.22
N PHE A 98 -5.94 -8.36 -9.37
CA PHE A 98 -5.16 -9.18 -10.29
C PHE A 98 -4.56 -8.30 -11.39
N ASP A 99 -3.26 -8.47 -11.66
CA ASP A 99 -2.63 -7.85 -12.83
C ASP A 99 -3.03 -8.55 -14.13
N ASN A 100 -2.57 -8.06 -15.28
CA ASN A 100 -2.86 -8.64 -16.60
C ASN A 100 -2.24 -10.04 -16.87
N GLN A 101 -1.54 -10.64 -15.89
CA GLN A 101 -0.97 -11.99 -15.94
C GLN A 101 -1.60 -12.91 -14.88
N ASP A 102 -2.76 -12.52 -14.32
CA ASP A 102 -3.48 -13.26 -13.28
C ASP A 102 -2.68 -13.42 -11.97
N ARG A 103 -1.69 -12.55 -11.73
CA ARG A 103 -0.98 -12.49 -10.46
C ARG A 103 -1.78 -11.64 -9.48
N LEU A 104 -1.96 -12.15 -8.25
CA LEU A 104 -2.51 -11.36 -7.15
C LEU A 104 -1.50 -10.29 -6.75
N MET A 105 -1.92 -9.04 -6.80
CA MET A 105 -1.13 -7.86 -6.48
C MET A 105 -1.69 -7.18 -5.24
N ASP A 106 -0.79 -6.89 -4.30
CA ASP A 106 -1.07 -6.08 -3.13
C ASP A 106 -0.73 -4.62 -3.42
N LEU A 107 -1.69 -3.72 -3.20
CA LEU A 107 -1.46 -2.29 -3.16
C LEU A 107 -1.13 -1.89 -1.73
N GLY A 108 0.10 -2.20 -1.33
CA GLY A 108 0.67 -1.82 -0.03
C GLY A 108 1.06 -0.34 -0.01
N THR A 109 0.94 0.28 1.16
CA THR A 109 1.22 1.71 1.34
C THR A 109 2.38 1.94 2.32
N LYS A 110 2.99 3.13 2.25
CA LYS A 110 4.10 3.49 3.13
C LYS A 110 4.07 4.97 3.48
N GLY A 111 4.20 5.24 4.77
CA GLY A 111 4.04 6.57 5.36
C GLY A 111 2.60 7.01 5.53
N SER A 112 1.63 6.09 5.49
CA SER A 112 0.21 6.41 5.44
C SER A 112 -0.45 6.60 6.81
N GLY A 113 0.34 6.70 7.88
CA GLY A 113 -0.15 6.92 9.24
C GLY A 113 0.23 5.82 10.22
N SER A 114 -0.12 6.07 11.48
CA SER A 114 0.12 5.13 12.57
C SER A 114 -0.89 3.98 12.53
N THR A 115 -0.42 2.81 12.95
CA THR A 115 -1.18 1.58 13.13
C THR A 115 -0.92 1.07 14.56
N PRO A 116 -1.62 0.02 15.03
CA PRO A 116 -1.27 -0.67 16.28
C PRO A 116 0.20 -1.13 16.33
N TRP A 117 0.84 -1.29 15.18
CA TRP A 117 2.22 -1.79 15.02
C TRP A 117 3.27 -0.68 14.92
N SER A 118 2.87 0.60 15.01
CA SER A 118 3.80 1.75 14.90
C SER A 118 4.79 1.87 16.05
N ARG A 119 4.52 1.25 17.21
CA ARG A 119 5.31 1.41 18.43
C ARG A 119 5.46 2.91 18.75
N ALA A 120 6.69 3.42 18.85
CA ALA A 120 6.97 4.84 19.11
C ALA A 120 7.08 5.70 17.84
N GLY A 121 6.84 5.14 16.65
CA GLY A 121 6.92 5.86 15.38
C GLY A 121 5.64 6.65 15.06
N ASP A 122 5.79 7.73 14.29
CA ASP A 122 4.67 8.58 13.84
C ASP A 122 3.89 8.01 12.64
N GLY A 123 4.30 6.84 12.14
CA GLY A 123 3.67 6.15 11.01
C GLY A 123 3.85 6.85 9.65
N ARG A 124 4.67 7.90 9.56
CA ARG A 124 4.82 8.72 8.36
C ARG A 124 6.12 8.42 7.60
N LEU A 125 6.14 8.80 6.33
CA LEU A 125 7.33 8.72 5.47
C LEU A 125 7.63 10.11 4.92
N THR A 126 8.90 10.50 4.99
CA THR A 126 9.34 11.77 4.38
C THR A 126 9.37 11.65 2.86
N LEU A 127 9.14 12.77 2.16
CA LEU A 127 9.25 12.83 0.71
C LEU A 127 10.61 12.32 0.20
N LYS A 128 11.70 12.64 0.90
CA LYS A 128 13.04 12.13 0.59
C LYS A 128 13.11 10.60 0.64
N GLY A 129 12.50 9.98 1.66
CA GLY A 129 12.42 8.53 1.78
C GLY A 129 11.64 7.91 0.63
N ALA A 130 10.46 8.46 0.33
CA ALA A 130 9.60 7.99 -0.76
C ALA A 130 10.29 8.07 -2.14
N VAL A 131 10.93 9.21 -2.46
CA VAL A 131 11.62 9.38 -3.74
C VAL A 131 12.77 8.39 -3.91
N ARG A 132 13.54 8.12 -2.85
CA ARG A 132 14.64 7.14 -2.92
C ARG A 132 14.14 5.72 -3.20
N GLU A 133 13.00 5.36 -2.62
CA GLU A 133 12.40 4.04 -2.81
C GLU A 133 11.88 3.89 -4.23
N ILE A 134 11.15 4.89 -4.76
CA ILE A 134 10.72 4.90 -6.16
C ILE A 134 11.92 4.74 -7.09
N LEU A 135 12.95 5.57 -6.95
CA LEU A 135 14.14 5.51 -7.83
C LEU A 135 14.84 4.15 -7.78
N ALA A 136 14.97 3.56 -6.59
CA ALA A 136 15.58 2.24 -6.44
C ALA A 136 14.73 1.14 -7.10
N THR A 137 13.41 1.18 -6.94
CA THR A 137 12.48 0.24 -7.55
C THR A 137 12.52 0.32 -9.08
N GLU A 138 12.41 1.53 -9.64
CA GLU A 138 12.47 1.73 -11.11
C GLU A 138 13.82 1.29 -11.68
N MET A 139 14.91 1.54 -10.96
CA MET A 139 16.24 1.08 -11.40
C MET A 139 16.34 -0.44 -11.41
N LEU A 140 15.85 -1.13 -10.35
CA LEU A 140 15.90 -2.59 -10.27
C LEU A 140 15.00 -3.28 -11.31
N GLU A 141 13.85 -2.69 -11.63
CA GLU A 141 12.96 -3.20 -12.68
C GLU A 141 13.58 -3.08 -14.09
N ALA A 142 14.47 -2.11 -14.30
CA ALA A 142 15.09 -1.85 -15.59
C ALA A 142 16.35 -2.71 -15.87
N LEU A 143 16.86 -3.44 -14.88
CA LEU A 143 18.02 -4.34 -14.98
C LEU A 143 17.62 -5.74 -15.40
#